data_AF-A0A9W8AH14-F1
#
_entry.id   AF-A0A9W8AH14-F1
#
_cell.length_a   1.000
_cell.length_b   1.000
_cell.length_c   1.000
_cell.angle_alpha   90.00
_cell.angle_beta   90.00
_cell.angle_gamma   90.00
#
_symmetry.space_group_name_H-M   'P 1'
#
loop_
_entity.id
_entity.type
_entity.pdbx_description
1 polymer ?
#
loop_
_entity_poly.entity_id
_entity_poly.type
_entity_poly.pdbx_seq_one_letter_code
_entity_poly.pdbx_strand_id
1 'polypeptide(L)'
;KYGAKKVADEQVAFRKTFDDAITGLPELRNHINKAQEDLNPLRALQLFEKITAEDCELLLLDPVSGRPETFIWRSIPVPPVCIRPSVAQEGASNEDDLTAKLAEITFYNTLIVDALGRGEPLIALMEQWENMQIAAAMYINSSTPGIPFSANVKPIRGLCQRLKGKQGRFRGNLSGKRVDFSGRTVISPDPNLCIDEVGIPELVAKILTFPERVFAHNLQKMKQVVRNGPEVHPGANFVVKKSNGMKRFLQYVDRDAFAEQLEIGDVVERHLADGDVVLFNRQPSLHRLSIMAHYARVKPWRTFRFNECVCSPYNADFDGDEMN
;
A
#
# COMPACT_ATOMS: atom_id res chain seq x y z
N LYS A 1 5.97 0.15 51.52
CA LYS A 1 5.33 0.76 52.72
C LYS A 1 4.96 2.24 52.53
N TYR A 2 5.79 3.07 51.88
CA TYR A 2 5.45 4.49 51.61
C TYR A 2 4.29 4.70 50.62
N GLY A 3 4.22 3.92 49.53
CA GLY A 3 3.13 4.06 48.54
C GLY A 3 1.73 3.76 49.09
N ALA A 4 1.59 2.78 49.99
CA ALA A 4 0.29 2.40 50.55
C ALA A 4 -0.32 3.48 51.46
N LYS A 5 0.51 4.24 52.18
CA LYS A 5 0.05 5.35 53.03
C LYS A 5 -0.41 6.54 52.18
N LYS A 6 0.35 6.86 51.13
CA LYS A 6 0.02 7.94 50.19
C LYS A 6 -1.29 7.67 49.42
N VAL A 7 -1.52 6.43 49.00
CA VAL A 7 -2.77 6.01 48.35
C VAL A 7 -3.97 6.13 49.28
N ALA A 8 -3.82 5.79 50.56
CA ALA A 8 -4.88 5.96 51.54
C ALA A 8 -5.22 7.45 51.77
N ASP A 9 -4.22 8.32 51.84
CA ASP A 9 -4.42 9.76 52.00
C ASP A 9 -5.10 10.40 50.76
N GLU A 10 -4.71 9.97 49.56
CA GLU A 10 -5.35 10.39 48.29
C GLU A 10 -6.81 9.92 48.20
N GLN A 11 -7.10 8.69 48.63
CA GLN A 11 -8.46 8.16 48.66
C GLN A 11 -9.36 8.91 49.65
N VAL A 12 -8.81 9.33 50.79
CA VAL A 12 -9.52 10.18 51.75
C VAL A 12 -9.77 11.57 51.16
N ALA A 13 -8.78 12.16 50.48
CA ALA A 13 -8.95 13.44 49.80
C ALA A 13 -10.02 13.39 48.70
N PHE A 14 -10.05 12.31 47.91
CA PHE A 14 -11.06 12.06 46.88
C PHE A 14 -12.46 11.90 47.47
N ARG A 15 -12.61 11.26 48.64
CA ARG A 15 -13.94 11.16 49.29
C ARG A 15 -14.46 12.52 49.77
N LYS A 16 -13.56 13.39 50.23
CA LYS A 16 -13.92 14.75 50.67
C LYS A 16 -14.44 15.64 49.54
N THR A 17 -14.07 15.39 48.28
CA THR A 17 -14.60 16.19 47.16
C THR A 17 -16.11 16.00 46.94
N PHE A 18 -16.72 14.98 47.55
CA PHE A 18 -18.16 14.73 47.48
C PHE A 18 -18.95 15.36 48.65
N ASP A 19 -18.29 15.92 49.67
CA ASP A 19 -18.95 16.44 50.87
C ASP A 19 -19.97 17.54 50.53
N ASP A 20 -19.64 18.44 49.61
CA ASP A 20 -20.55 19.50 49.15
C ASP A 20 -21.78 18.93 48.42
N ALA A 21 -21.57 17.93 47.56
CA ALA A 21 -22.65 17.27 46.82
C ALA A 21 -23.59 16.46 47.75
N ILE A 22 -23.03 15.82 48.77
CA ILE A 22 -23.77 15.09 49.82
C ILE A 22 -24.65 16.03 50.63
N THR A 23 -24.19 17.27 50.84
CA THR A 23 -24.95 18.29 51.57
C THR A 23 -26.20 18.71 50.80
N GLY A 24 -26.13 18.73 49.46
CA GLY A 24 -27.27 18.99 48.58
C GLY A 24 -28.18 17.79 48.32
N LEU A 25 -27.64 16.57 48.28
CA LEU A 25 -28.36 15.32 47.97
C LEU A 25 -27.90 14.19 48.91
N PRO A 26 -28.60 13.97 50.05
CA PRO A 26 -28.21 13.00 51.06
C PRO A 26 -28.15 11.54 50.58
N GLU A 27 -28.93 11.21 49.53
CA GLU A 27 -29.00 9.87 48.94
C GLU A 27 -27.67 9.40 48.32
N LEU A 28 -26.80 10.34 47.93
CA LEU A 28 -25.49 10.06 47.35
C LEU A 28 -24.56 9.32 48.31
N ARG A 29 -24.78 9.42 49.65
CA ARG A 29 -23.96 8.73 50.66
C ARG A 29 -23.85 7.23 50.44
N ASN A 30 -24.92 6.60 49.96
CA ASN A 30 -24.96 5.15 49.73
C ASN A 30 -24.12 4.72 48.51
N HIS A 31 -23.76 5.66 47.63
CA HIS A 31 -23.07 5.41 46.38
C HIS A 31 -21.59 5.83 46.39
N ILE A 32 -21.10 6.53 47.42
CA ILE A 32 -19.70 6.99 47.54
C ILE A 32 -18.71 5.83 47.46
N ASN A 33 -19.05 4.67 48.03
CA ASN A 33 -18.17 3.50 47.98
C ASN A 33 -17.96 2.96 46.56
N LYS A 34 -18.84 3.33 45.62
CA LYS A 34 -18.75 2.99 44.19
C LYS A 34 -18.23 4.16 43.35
N ALA A 35 -17.96 5.32 43.96
CA ALA A 35 -17.44 6.48 43.24
C ALA A 35 -16.03 6.18 42.73
N GLN A 36 -15.82 6.44 41.44
CA GLN A 36 -14.54 6.31 40.76
C GLN A 36 -14.26 7.64 40.05
N GLU A 37 -12.98 8.03 40.01
CA GLU A 37 -12.58 9.15 39.15
C GLU A 37 -12.64 8.67 37.71
N ASP A 38 -13.52 9.28 36.92
CA ASP A 38 -13.61 9.00 35.49
C ASP A 38 -12.47 9.72 34.76
N LEU A 39 -11.59 8.94 34.11
CA LEU A 39 -10.41 9.47 33.46
C LEU A 39 -10.73 9.86 32.01
N ASN A 40 -11.29 11.06 31.84
CA ASN A 40 -11.55 11.58 30.52
C ASN A 40 -10.25 11.98 29.76
N PRO A 41 -10.27 12.08 28.41
CA PRO A 41 -9.08 12.43 27.64
C PRO A 41 -8.46 13.78 28.03
N LEU A 42 -9.28 14.75 28.46
CA LEU A 42 -8.82 16.06 28.95
C LEU A 42 -8.02 15.95 30.25
N ARG A 43 -8.47 15.12 31.19
CA ARG A 43 -7.83 14.84 32.46
C ARG A 43 -6.52 14.10 32.24
N ALA A 44 -6.52 13.10 31.36
CA ALA A 44 -5.30 12.40 30.95
C ALA A 44 -4.27 13.36 30.32
N LEU A 45 -4.71 14.29 29.46
CA LEU A 45 -3.84 15.31 28.87
C LEU A 45 -3.21 16.20 29.94
N GLN A 46 -3.99 16.72 30.88
CA GLN A 46 -3.47 17.55 31.98
C GLN A 46 -2.46 16.82 32.86
N LEU A 47 -2.60 15.51 33.01
CA LEU A 47 -1.63 14.69 33.74
C LEU A 47 -0.37 14.48 32.92
N PHE A 48 -0.49 14.21 31.62
CA PHE A 48 0.65 14.04 30.71
C PHE A 48 1.47 15.31 30.52
N GLU A 49 0.83 16.49 30.47
CA GLU A 49 1.53 17.78 30.38
C GLU A 49 2.36 18.10 31.63
N LYS A 50 2.00 17.53 32.78
CA LYS A 50 2.76 17.70 34.04
C LYS A 50 3.99 16.81 34.15
N ILE A 51 4.19 15.86 33.23
CA ILE A 51 5.36 14.99 33.23
C ILE A 51 6.58 15.81 32.81
N THR A 52 7.62 15.77 33.64
CA THR A 52 8.87 16.49 33.39
C THR A 52 9.70 15.79 32.31
N ALA A 53 10.66 16.50 31.70
CA ALA A 53 11.56 15.89 30.72
C ALA A 53 12.42 14.77 31.34
N GLU A 54 12.85 14.96 32.58
CA GLU A 54 13.61 13.95 33.35
C GLU A 54 12.78 12.66 33.54
N ASP A 55 11.50 12.81 33.91
CA ASP A 55 10.60 11.66 34.04
C ASP A 55 10.32 10.97 32.70
N CYS A 56 10.31 11.71 31.59
CA CYS A 56 10.17 11.12 30.25
C CYS A 56 11.35 10.20 29.92
N GLU A 57 12.58 10.61 30.24
CA GLU A 57 13.78 9.78 30.03
C GLU A 57 13.73 8.51 30.88
N LEU A 58 13.26 8.60 32.13
CA LEU A 58 13.07 7.44 33.01
C LEU A 58 12.02 6.45 32.45
N LEU A 59 11.04 6.95 31.69
CA LEU A 59 10.01 6.16 31.02
C LEU A 59 10.45 5.65 29.63
N LEU A 60 11.71 5.87 29.23
CA LEU A 60 12.25 5.53 27.91
C LEU A 60 11.52 6.26 26.76
N LEU A 61 11.06 7.49 27.02
CA LEU A 61 10.44 8.37 26.05
C LEU A 61 11.40 9.49 25.66
N ASP A 62 11.35 9.91 24.39
CA ASP A 62 12.09 11.09 23.94
C ASP A 62 11.38 12.36 24.43
N PRO A 63 12.05 13.22 25.25
CA PRO A 63 11.45 14.43 25.78
C PRO A 63 11.13 15.48 24.71
N VAL A 64 11.68 15.36 23.50
CA VAL A 64 11.45 16.31 22.39
C VAL A 64 10.30 15.87 21.49
N SER A 65 10.34 14.66 20.95
CA SER A 65 9.36 14.19 19.97
C SER A 65 8.36 13.15 20.49
N GLY A 66 8.65 12.52 21.63
CA GLY A 66 7.90 11.38 22.18
C GLY A 66 7.14 11.69 23.46
N ARG A 67 6.83 12.97 23.73
CA ARG A 67 6.16 13.37 24.97
C ARG A 67 4.77 12.70 25.09
N PRO A 68 4.38 12.20 26.28
CA PRO A 68 3.10 11.52 26.50
C PRO A 68 1.87 12.32 26.05
N GLU A 69 1.91 13.64 26.20
CA GLU A 69 0.83 14.55 25.80
C GLU A 69 0.49 14.47 24.30
N THR A 70 1.45 14.06 23.45
CA THR A 70 1.24 13.90 22.00
C THR A 70 0.46 12.63 21.64
N PHE A 71 0.31 11.67 22.56
CA PHE A 71 -0.49 10.48 22.34
C PHE A 71 -1.99 10.79 22.25
N ILE A 72 -2.40 11.91 22.86
CA ILE A 72 -3.78 12.40 22.78
C ILE A 72 -3.89 13.36 21.60
N TRP A 73 -4.68 12.96 20.62
CA TRP A 73 -4.81 13.69 19.37
C TRP A 73 -5.62 14.98 19.56
N ARG A 74 -4.94 16.12 19.49
CA ARG A 74 -5.55 17.46 19.44
C ARG A 74 -5.83 17.94 18.01
N SER A 75 -5.07 17.42 17.05
CA SER A 75 -5.18 17.74 15.63
C SER A 75 -5.05 16.46 14.81
N ILE A 76 -6.01 16.20 13.92
CA ILE A 76 -5.97 15.02 13.04
C ILE A 76 -5.34 15.42 11.71
N PRO A 77 -4.21 14.79 11.29
CA PRO A 77 -3.62 15.05 10.00
C PRO A 77 -4.51 14.49 8.88
N VAL A 78 -4.88 15.34 7.92
CA VAL A 78 -5.67 14.93 6.76
C VAL A 78 -4.73 14.54 5.61
N PRO A 79 -4.70 13.26 5.18
CA PRO A 79 -3.83 12.84 4.09
C PRO A 79 -4.27 13.47 2.76
N PRO A 80 -3.35 13.71 1.82
CA PRO A 80 -3.66 14.21 0.48
C PRO A 80 -4.46 13.19 -0.35
N VAL A 81 -5.09 13.68 -1.43
CA VAL A 81 -5.97 12.88 -2.31
C VAL A 81 -5.28 11.64 -2.89
N CYS A 82 -3.96 11.67 -3.10
CA CYS A 82 -3.21 10.51 -3.60
C CYS A 82 -3.24 9.29 -2.65
N ILE A 83 -3.51 9.48 -1.35
CA ILE A 83 -3.65 8.41 -0.35
C ILE A 83 -5.13 7.96 -0.21
N ARG A 84 -6.06 8.84 -0.57
CA ARG A 84 -7.52 8.65 -0.49
C ARG A 84 -8.18 8.99 -1.85
N PRO A 85 -7.88 8.19 -2.90
CA PRO A 85 -8.32 8.51 -4.25
C PRO A 85 -9.85 8.39 -4.39
N SER A 86 -10.46 9.35 -5.07
CA SER A 86 -11.86 9.27 -5.49
C SER A 86 -11.97 8.54 -6.83
N VAL A 87 -13.01 7.70 -6.97
CA VAL A 87 -13.32 7.03 -8.24
C VAL A 87 -14.58 7.66 -8.80
N ALA A 88 -14.43 8.46 -9.86
CA ALA A 88 -15.56 9.04 -10.58
C ALA A 88 -16.23 7.98 -11.48
N GLN A 89 -17.56 7.95 -11.48
CA GLN A 89 -18.42 7.25 -12.42
C GLN A 89 -19.38 8.26 -13.06
N GLU A 90 -20.03 7.89 -14.17
CA GLU A 90 -20.93 8.80 -14.89
C GLU A 90 -22.07 9.28 -13.97
N GLY A 91 -21.98 10.55 -13.54
CA GLY A 91 -22.98 11.20 -12.68
C GLY A 91 -22.81 11.01 -11.15
N ALA A 92 -21.81 10.25 -10.69
CA ALA A 92 -21.55 10.06 -9.25
C ALA A 92 -20.06 9.84 -8.95
N SER A 93 -19.61 10.19 -7.75
CA SER A 93 -18.27 9.81 -7.28
C SER A 93 -18.36 8.81 -6.13
N ASN A 94 -17.50 7.79 -6.16
CA ASN A 94 -17.29 6.88 -5.05
C ASN A 94 -16.02 7.31 -4.32
N GLU A 95 -16.21 8.00 -3.20
CA GLU A 95 -15.12 8.51 -2.37
C GLU A 95 -14.45 7.38 -1.56
N ASP A 96 -13.17 7.56 -1.26
CA ASP A 96 -12.41 6.63 -0.44
C ASP A 96 -12.96 6.56 1.00
N ASP A 97 -12.92 5.36 1.59
CA ASP A 97 -13.34 5.08 2.98
C ASP A 97 -12.74 6.06 4.02
N LEU A 98 -11.49 6.53 3.82
CA LEU A 98 -10.87 7.51 4.71
C LEU A 98 -11.52 8.89 4.56
N THR A 99 -11.91 9.29 3.35
CA THR A 99 -12.61 10.55 3.10
C THR A 99 -13.97 10.53 3.80
N ALA A 100 -14.71 9.42 3.71
CA ALA A 100 -15.99 9.26 4.40
C ALA A 100 -15.85 9.40 5.93
N LYS A 101 -14.84 8.75 6.52
CA LYS A 101 -14.58 8.89 7.97
C LYS A 101 -14.12 10.28 8.38
N LEU A 102 -13.31 10.95 7.56
CA LEU A 102 -12.90 12.33 7.83
C LEU A 102 -14.10 13.28 7.82
N ALA A 103 -15.03 13.11 6.87
CA ALA A 103 -16.27 13.89 6.82
C ALA A 103 -17.11 13.70 8.09
N GLU A 104 -17.26 12.47 8.56
CA GLU A 104 -17.94 12.13 9.81
C GLU A 104 -17.26 12.78 11.04
N ILE A 105 -15.92 12.72 11.13
CA ILE A 105 -15.15 13.38 12.20
C ILE A 105 -15.37 14.90 12.16
N THR A 106 -15.32 15.51 10.97
CA THR A 106 -15.56 16.96 10.85
C THR A 106 -16.99 17.34 11.23
N PHE A 107 -17.97 16.50 10.89
CA PHE A 107 -19.37 16.71 11.24
C PHE A 107 -19.58 16.70 12.76
N TYR A 108 -19.04 15.69 13.47
CA TYR A 108 -19.12 15.65 14.92
C TYR A 108 -18.37 16.82 15.58
N ASN A 109 -17.21 17.22 15.05
CA ASN A 109 -16.48 18.37 15.55
C ASN A 109 -17.29 19.67 15.42
N THR A 110 -17.94 19.91 14.27
CA THR A 110 -18.83 21.07 14.11
C THR A 110 -20.03 21.02 15.04
N LEU A 111 -20.62 19.83 15.22
CA LEU A 111 -21.78 19.65 16.09
C LEU A 111 -21.43 19.95 17.56
N ILE A 112 -20.28 19.50 18.04
CA ILE A 112 -19.79 19.77 19.40
C ILE A 112 -19.54 21.27 19.60
N VAL A 113 -18.90 21.94 18.63
CA VAL A 113 -18.64 23.39 18.69
C VAL A 113 -19.95 24.18 18.74
N ASP A 114 -20.93 23.82 17.92
CA ASP A 114 -22.24 24.48 17.90
C ASP A 114 -23.04 24.23 19.19
N ALA A 115 -23.02 22.99 19.69
CA ALA A 115 -23.69 22.62 20.94
C ALA A 115 -23.08 23.35 22.16
N LEU A 116 -21.76 23.56 22.17
CA LEU A 116 -21.09 24.40 23.19
C LEU A 116 -21.53 25.86 23.09
N GLY A 117 -21.66 26.40 21.87
CA GLY A 117 -22.13 27.78 21.66
C GLY A 117 -23.59 28.01 22.09
N ARG A 118 -24.43 27.00 21.94
CA ARG A 118 -25.85 27.03 22.36
C ARG A 118 -26.07 26.76 23.86
N GLY A 119 -25.05 26.26 24.56
CA GLY A 119 -25.18 25.86 25.96
C GLY A 119 -26.03 24.59 26.14
N GLU A 120 -25.87 23.60 25.26
CA GLU A 120 -26.57 22.32 25.38
C GLU A 120 -26.16 21.55 26.66
N PRO A 121 -27.03 20.67 27.19
CA PRO A 121 -26.72 19.86 28.35
C PRO A 121 -25.45 19.01 28.16
N LEU A 122 -24.64 18.89 29.21
CA LEU A 122 -23.37 18.16 29.19
C LEU A 122 -23.52 16.71 28.70
N ILE A 123 -24.63 16.04 29.03
CA ILE A 123 -24.90 14.66 28.63
C ILE A 123 -24.92 14.52 27.10
N ALA A 124 -25.58 15.45 26.40
CA ALA A 124 -25.65 15.43 24.94
C ALA A 124 -24.27 15.70 24.32
N LEU A 125 -23.49 16.60 24.91
CA LEU A 125 -22.11 16.88 24.49
C LEU A 125 -21.20 15.65 24.66
N MET A 126 -21.34 14.93 25.77
CA MET A 126 -20.57 13.70 26.03
C MET A 126 -20.89 12.59 25.04
N GLU A 127 -22.16 12.42 24.64
CA GLU A 127 -22.55 11.45 23.63
C GLU A 127 -21.91 11.77 22.26
N GLN A 128 -21.92 13.04 21.83
CA GLN A 128 -21.26 13.44 20.59
C GLN A 128 -19.73 13.28 20.67
N TRP A 129 -19.14 13.53 21.83
CA TRP A 129 -17.73 13.31 22.09
C TRP A 129 -17.34 11.83 21.94
N GLU A 130 -18.12 10.92 22.51
CA GLU A 130 -17.91 9.47 22.38
C GLU A 130 -18.02 9.01 20.91
N ASN A 131 -19.01 9.51 20.17
CA ASN A 131 -19.17 9.22 18.75
C ASN A 131 -17.96 9.70 17.93
N MET A 132 -17.46 10.91 18.20
CA MET A 132 -16.24 11.44 17.57
C MET A 132 -15.01 10.56 17.89
N GLN A 133 -14.88 10.10 19.14
CA GLN A 133 -13.79 9.22 19.56
C GLN A 133 -13.84 7.87 18.83
N ILE A 134 -15.02 7.28 18.66
CA ILE A 134 -15.23 6.05 17.89
C ILE A 134 -14.87 6.26 16.42
N ALA A 135 -15.32 7.36 15.80
CA ALA A 135 -15.02 7.69 14.41
C ALA A 135 -13.50 7.85 14.18
N ALA A 136 -12.82 8.58 15.07
CA ALA A 136 -11.37 8.75 15.04
C ALA A 136 -10.60 7.43 15.25
N ALA A 137 -11.07 6.57 16.16
CA ALA A 137 -10.49 5.25 16.37
C ALA A 137 -10.64 4.36 15.12
N MET A 138 -11.83 4.34 14.50
CA MET A 138 -12.09 3.57 13.27
C MET A 138 -11.32 4.10 12.06
N TYR A 139 -11.06 5.40 11.99
CA TYR A 139 -10.21 6.01 10.96
C TYR A 139 -8.80 5.42 10.96
N ILE A 140 -8.22 5.21 12.14
CA ILE A 140 -6.91 4.58 12.29
C ILE A 140 -6.98 3.07 12.16
N ASN A 141 -7.85 2.45 12.96
CA ASN A 141 -7.99 1.01 13.06
C ASN A 141 -9.46 0.64 13.06
N SER A 142 -9.97 0.26 11.89
CA SER A 142 -11.39 -0.12 11.76
C SER A 142 -11.75 -1.42 12.48
N SER A 143 -10.76 -2.24 12.85
CA SER A 143 -10.91 -3.45 13.67
C SER A 143 -10.43 -3.26 15.10
N THR A 144 -10.78 -2.13 15.70
CA THR A 144 -10.52 -1.89 17.12
C THR A 144 -11.43 -2.79 17.96
N PRO A 145 -10.88 -3.61 18.87
CA PRO A 145 -11.70 -4.45 19.75
C PRO A 145 -12.66 -3.62 20.60
N GLY A 146 -13.87 -4.13 20.82
CA GLY A 146 -14.89 -3.46 21.65
C GLY A 146 -15.82 -2.51 20.91
N ILE A 147 -15.52 -2.17 19.64
CA ILE A 147 -16.46 -1.42 18.79
C ILE A 147 -17.25 -2.44 17.94
N PRO A 148 -18.57 -2.56 18.14
CA PRO A 148 -19.37 -3.53 17.40
C PRO A 148 -19.42 -3.17 15.91
N PHE A 149 -19.17 -4.16 15.06
CA PHE A 149 -19.40 -4.03 13.64
C PHE A 149 -20.88 -4.20 13.33
N SER A 150 -21.47 -3.25 12.61
CA SER A 150 -22.79 -3.47 12.01
C SER A 150 -22.64 -4.47 10.86
N ALA A 151 -23.21 -5.66 11.01
CA ALA A 151 -23.11 -6.75 10.02
C ALA A 151 -23.67 -6.38 8.64
N ASN A 152 -24.56 -5.38 8.57
CA ASN A 152 -25.20 -4.93 7.34
C ASN A 152 -24.44 -3.81 6.61
N VAL A 153 -23.36 -3.28 7.19
CA VAL A 153 -22.57 -2.19 6.60
C VAL A 153 -21.22 -2.74 6.16
N LYS A 154 -20.83 -2.44 4.92
CA LYS A 154 -19.52 -2.80 4.39
C LYS A 154 -18.41 -2.33 5.37
N PRO A 155 -17.51 -3.23 5.81
CA PRO A 155 -16.43 -2.84 6.71
C PRO A 155 -15.55 -1.77 6.07
N ILE A 156 -15.38 -0.65 6.79
CA ILE A 156 -14.54 0.47 6.38
C ILE A 156 -13.07 0.05 6.49
N ARG A 157 -12.24 0.44 5.52
CA ARG A 157 -10.81 0.13 5.52
C ARG A 157 -9.98 1.31 6.05
N GLY A 158 -9.77 1.32 7.36
CA GLY A 158 -8.90 2.28 8.06
C GLY A 158 -7.41 2.12 7.69
N LEU A 159 -6.58 3.02 8.22
CA LEU A 159 -5.14 3.08 7.89
C LEU A 159 -4.39 1.77 8.22
N CYS A 160 -4.67 1.17 9.38
CA CYS A 160 -4.04 -0.09 9.80
C CYS A 160 -4.37 -1.25 8.85
N GLN A 161 -5.61 -1.33 8.38
CA GLN A 161 -6.10 -2.37 7.46
C GLN A 161 -5.54 -2.20 6.04
N ARG A 162 -5.09 -1.00 5.67
CA ARG A 162 -4.36 -0.75 4.42
C ARG A 162 -2.92 -1.25 4.51
N LEU A 163 -2.30 -1.13 5.68
CA LEU A 163 -0.89 -1.49 5.88
C LEU A 163 -0.71 -3.00 6.18
N LYS A 164 -1.56 -3.58 7.03
CA LYS A 164 -1.45 -4.96 7.52
C LYS A 164 -2.07 -5.98 6.55
N GLY A 165 -1.69 -7.25 6.73
CA GLY A 165 -2.27 -8.39 6.04
C GLY A 165 -1.60 -8.76 4.73
N LYS A 166 -2.06 -9.86 4.11
CA LYS A 166 -1.49 -10.40 2.86
C LYS A 166 -1.64 -9.42 1.68
N GLN A 167 -2.77 -8.73 1.62
CA GLN A 167 -3.11 -7.70 0.62
C GLN A 167 -2.87 -6.27 1.14
N GLY A 168 -2.11 -6.12 2.22
CA GLY A 168 -1.69 -4.82 2.75
C GLY A 168 -0.52 -4.24 1.97
N ARG A 169 -0.28 -2.93 2.09
CA ARG A 169 0.77 -2.23 1.34
C ARG A 169 2.18 -2.78 1.59
N PHE A 170 2.51 -3.15 2.83
CA PHE A 170 3.85 -3.69 3.12
C PHE A 170 4.12 -4.99 2.36
N ARG A 171 3.19 -5.94 2.39
CA ARG A 171 3.41 -7.25 1.75
C ARG A 171 3.03 -7.27 0.27
N GLY A 172 1.95 -6.61 -0.12
CA GLY A 172 1.37 -6.66 -1.46
C GLY A 172 1.84 -5.58 -2.44
N ASN A 173 2.56 -4.55 -1.97
CA ASN A 173 3.13 -3.52 -2.84
C ASN A 173 4.63 -3.33 -2.66
N LEU A 174 5.16 -3.46 -1.44
CA LEU A 174 6.59 -3.28 -1.16
C LEU A 174 7.36 -4.61 -1.28
N SER A 175 6.93 -5.68 -0.59
CA SER A 175 7.62 -6.98 -0.66
C SER A 175 7.33 -7.75 -1.96
N GLY A 176 6.11 -7.65 -2.48
CA GLY A 176 5.73 -8.18 -3.78
C GLY A 176 5.05 -7.09 -4.59
N LYS A 177 5.40 -6.94 -5.86
CA LYS A 177 4.73 -6.01 -6.77
C LYS A 177 4.49 -6.69 -8.10
N ARG A 178 3.45 -6.25 -8.80
CA ARG A 178 3.32 -6.55 -10.23
C ARG A 178 4.45 -5.82 -10.95
N VAL A 179 5.04 -6.50 -11.92
CA VAL A 179 6.16 -5.99 -12.71
C VAL A 179 5.75 -5.94 -14.18
N ASP A 180 6.29 -4.95 -14.88
CA ASP A 180 6.19 -4.87 -16.32
C ASP A 180 7.26 -5.77 -16.97
N PHE A 181 7.16 -5.98 -18.29
CA PHE A 181 8.10 -6.79 -19.08
C PHE A 181 8.20 -8.27 -18.66
N SER A 182 7.09 -8.86 -18.24
CA SER A 182 6.98 -10.29 -17.94
C SER A 182 5.89 -10.95 -18.79
N GLY A 183 6.11 -12.21 -19.19
CA GLY A 183 5.09 -13.07 -19.82
C GLY A 183 4.71 -14.24 -18.91
N ARG A 184 3.58 -14.89 -19.18
CA ARG A 184 3.19 -16.15 -18.52
C ARG A 184 2.41 -16.99 -19.53
N THR A 185 2.78 -18.26 -19.68
CA THR A 185 2.04 -19.23 -20.49
C THR A 185 2.32 -20.65 -20.01
N VAL A 186 1.58 -21.61 -20.57
CA VAL A 186 1.74 -23.04 -20.33
C VAL A 186 3.09 -23.51 -20.88
N ILE A 187 3.70 -24.48 -20.19
CA ILE A 187 4.98 -25.09 -20.61
C ILE A 187 4.79 -26.36 -21.43
N SER A 188 5.75 -26.69 -22.29
CA SER A 188 5.78 -27.92 -23.09
C SER A 188 7.21 -28.43 -23.27
N PRO A 189 7.42 -29.74 -23.43
CA PRO A 189 8.76 -30.28 -23.62
C PRO A 189 9.31 -29.93 -25.01
N ASP A 190 10.62 -29.69 -25.09
CA ASP A 190 11.34 -29.71 -26.37
C ASP A 190 12.76 -30.28 -26.18
N PRO A 191 12.99 -31.55 -26.58
CA PRO A 191 14.29 -32.20 -26.40
C PRO A 191 15.38 -31.64 -27.32
N ASN A 192 15.03 -30.84 -28.33
CA ASN A 192 16.00 -30.26 -29.27
C ASN A 192 16.58 -28.92 -28.78
N LEU A 193 16.05 -28.35 -27.70
CA LEU A 193 16.60 -27.15 -27.08
C LEU A 193 17.74 -27.50 -26.13
N CYS A 194 18.74 -26.63 -26.06
CA CYS A 194 19.79 -26.75 -25.07
C CYS A 194 19.24 -26.51 -23.66
N ILE A 195 19.94 -26.99 -22.64
CA ILE A 195 19.53 -26.92 -21.22
C ILE A 195 19.43 -25.46 -20.74
N ASP A 196 20.19 -24.58 -21.36
CA ASP A 196 20.25 -23.14 -21.11
C ASP A 196 19.36 -22.31 -22.05
N GLU A 197 18.57 -22.95 -22.93
CA GLU A 197 17.65 -22.27 -23.84
C GLU A 197 16.19 -22.44 -23.42
N VAL A 198 15.40 -21.38 -23.65
CA VAL A 198 13.95 -21.41 -23.53
C VAL A 198 13.29 -20.95 -24.83
N GLY A 199 12.43 -21.82 -25.36
CA GLY A 199 11.56 -21.56 -26.50
C GLY A 199 10.48 -20.54 -26.12
N ILE A 200 10.51 -19.38 -26.75
CA ILE A 200 9.56 -18.28 -26.49
C ILE A 200 8.63 -18.12 -27.71
N PRO A 201 7.31 -18.10 -27.50
CA PRO A 201 6.34 -17.78 -28.55
C PRO A 201 6.62 -16.45 -29.23
N GLU A 202 6.52 -16.40 -30.56
CA GLU A 202 6.65 -15.16 -31.34
C GLU A 202 5.69 -14.06 -30.84
N LEU A 203 4.48 -14.44 -30.41
CA LEU A 203 3.50 -13.51 -29.83
C LEU A 203 4.02 -12.82 -28.56
N VAL A 204 4.70 -13.57 -27.69
CA VAL A 204 5.31 -13.01 -26.47
C VAL A 204 6.53 -12.18 -26.84
N ALA A 205 7.35 -12.64 -27.78
CA ALA A 205 8.55 -11.94 -28.24
C ALA A 205 8.25 -10.57 -28.88
N LYS A 206 7.12 -10.41 -29.57
CA LYS A 206 6.66 -9.12 -30.12
C LYS A 206 6.21 -8.12 -29.05
N ILE A 207 5.68 -8.61 -27.92
CA ILE A 207 5.19 -7.77 -26.83
C ILE A 207 6.35 -7.38 -25.90
N LEU A 208 7.18 -8.34 -25.53
CA LEU A 208 8.37 -8.11 -24.71
C LEU A 208 9.40 -7.31 -25.51
N THR A 209 9.81 -6.19 -24.94
CA THR A 209 10.79 -5.31 -25.59
C THR A 209 12.04 -5.15 -24.74
N PHE A 210 13.16 -4.96 -25.43
CA PHE A 210 14.43 -4.63 -24.83
C PHE A 210 14.90 -3.27 -25.34
N PRO A 211 15.17 -2.28 -24.46
CA PRO A 211 15.66 -0.97 -24.87
C PRO A 211 17.13 -1.07 -25.30
N GLU A 212 17.37 -1.17 -26.60
CA GLU A 212 18.72 -1.19 -27.16
C GLU A 212 19.13 0.22 -27.62
N ARG A 213 20.29 0.68 -27.15
CA ARG A 213 20.84 1.96 -27.57
C ARG A 213 21.49 1.84 -28.95
N VAL A 214 21.24 2.82 -29.79
CA VAL A 214 21.80 2.91 -31.13
C VAL A 214 23.27 3.35 -31.05
N PHE A 215 24.13 2.55 -31.63
CA PHE A 215 25.56 2.75 -31.80
C PHE A 215 25.93 2.62 -33.28
N ALA A 216 27.13 3.06 -33.66
CA ALA A 216 27.60 2.94 -35.04
C ALA A 216 27.57 1.49 -35.57
N HIS A 217 27.82 0.49 -34.71
CA HIS A 217 27.89 -0.92 -35.11
C HIS A 217 26.51 -1.56 -35.31
N ASN A 218 25.48 -1.18 -34.54
CA ASN A 218 24.14 -1.75 -34.64
C ASN A 218 23.16 -0.86 -35.44
N LEU A 219 23.58 0.34 -35.88
CA LEU A 219 22.72 1.30 -36.58
C LEU A 219 21.94 0.67 -37.74
N GLN A 220 22.60 -0.10 -38.60
CA GLN A 220 21.93 -0.74 -39.74
C GLN A 220 20.90 -1.78 -39.31
N LYS A 221 21.24 -2.58 -38.29
CA LYS A 221 20.31 -3.54 -37.68
C LYS A 221 19.11 -2.82 -37.06
N MET A 222 19.35 -1.72 -36.36
CA MET A 222 18.32 -0.90 -35.72
C MET A 222 17.40 -0.22 -36.74
N LYS A 223 17.95 0.28 -37.86
CA LYS A 223 17.14 0.78 -38.98
C LYS A 223 16.23 -0.31 -39.53
N GLN A 224 16.73 -1.54 -39.72
CA GLN A 224 15.92 -2.64 -40.23
C GLN A 224 14.78 -3.04 -39.29
N VAL A 225 15.02 -3.17 -37.98
CA VAL A 225 13.95 -3.53 -37.02
C VAL A 225 12.89 -2.44 -36.91
N VAL A 226 13.28 -1.16 -37.07
CA VAL A 226 12.33 -0.03 -37.10
C VAL A 226 11.46 -0.09 -38.37
N ARG A 227 12.05 -0.41 -39.54
CA ARG A 227 11.30 -0.61 -40.79
C ARG A 227 10.29 -1.75 -40.70
N ASN A 228 10.70 -2.88 -40.10
CA ASN A 228 9.83 -4.03 -39.86
C ASN A 228 8.63 -3.65 -38.96
N GLY A 229 8.86 -2.79 -37.96
CA GLY A 229 7.82 -2.26 -37.07
C GLY A 229 7.32 -3.29 -36.04
N PRO A 230 6.13 -3.09 -35.45
CA PRO A 230 5.64 -3.92 -34.35
C PRO A 230 5.05 -5.27 -34.78
N GLU A 231 4.59 -5.40 -36.04
CA GLU A 231 3.83 -6.56 -36.51
C GLU A 231 4.72 -7.74 -36.94
N VAL A 232 5.92 -7.46 -37.45
CA VAL A 232 6.83 -8.46 -38.01
C VAL A 232 8.02 -8.66 -37.08
N HIS A 233 8.25 -9.90 -36.65
CA HIS A 233 9.43 -10.27 -35.87
C HIS A 233 10.56 -10.72 -36.82
N PRO A 234 11.83 -10.29 -36.62
CA PRO A 234 12.31 -9.33 -35.62
C PRO A 234 11.94 -7.88 -35.95
N GLY A 235 11.37 -7.16 -34.98
CA GLY A 235 10.90 -5.77 -35.15
C GLY A 235 11.10 -4.92 -33.90
N ALA A 236 10.37 -3.81 -33.81
CA ALA A 236 10.41 -2.88 -32.69
C ALA A 236 9.06 -2.21 -32.47
N ASN A 237 8.77 -1.87 -31.20
CA ASN A 237 7.51 -1.22 -30.84
C ASN A 237 7.68 0.30 -30.69
N PHE A 238 8.72 0.73 -30.00
CA PHE A 238 8.93 2.14 -29.68
C PHE A 238 10.35 2.59 -29.99
N VAL A 239 10.49 3.90 -30.22
CA VAL A 239 11.79 4.57 -30.30
C VAL A 239 11.74 5.81 -29.43
N VAL A 240 12.77 5.99 -28.62
CA VAL A 240 12.99 7.15 -27.77
C VAL A 240 14.14 7.96 -28.35
N LYS A 241 13.83 9.17 -28.82
CA LYS A 241 14.82 10.09 -29.37
C LYS A 241 15.67 10.70 -28.27
N LYS A 242 16.99 10.73 -28.44
CA LYS A 242 17.92 11.33 -27.46
C LYS A 242 17.70 12.83 -27.31
N SER A 243 17.35 13.51 -28.40
CA SER A 243 17.24 14.98 -28.46
C SER A 243 16.14 15.54 -27.56
N ASN A 244 15.01 14.86 -27.43
CA ASN A 244 13.84 15.35 -26.68
C ASN A 244 13.27 14.34 -25.68
N GLY A 245 13.82 13.12 -25.60
CA GLY A 245 13.29 12.04 -24.76
C GLY A 245 11.90 11.55 -25.18
N MET A 246 11.40 11.96 -26.35
CA MET A 246 10.05 11.65 -26.77
C MET A 246 9.96 10.21 -27.26
N LYS A 247 9.09 9.43 -26.61
CA LYS A 247 8.77 8.06 -26.99
C LYS A 247 7.72 8.07 -28.10
N ARG A 248 8.07 7.55 -29.26
CA ARG A 248 7.16 7.38 -30.40
C ARG A 248 6.82 5.91 -30.59
N PHE A 249 5.55 5.63 -30.83
CA PHE A 249 5.07 4.29 -31.13
C PHE A 249 5.06 4.06 -32.65
N LEU A 250 5.72 3.00 -33.11
CA LEU A 250 5.98 2.75 -34.54
C LEU A 250 4.74 2.32 -35.33
N GLN A 251 3.61 2.01 -34.67
CA GLN A 251 2.37 1.65 -35.36
C GLN A 251 1.76 2.84 -36.13
N TYR A 252 1.93 4.08 -35.63
CA TYR A 252 1.28 5.29 -36.16
C TYR A 252 2.23 6.22 -36.93
N VAL A 253 3.44 5.76 -37.23
CA VAL A 253 4.48 6.58 -37.86
C VAL A 253 4.90 5.95 -39.18
N ASP A 254 5.27 6.80 -40.15
CA ASP A 254 5.94 6.35 -41.36
C ASP A 254 7.32 5.76 -41.02
N ARG A 255 7.40 4.43 -41.11
CA ARG A 255 8.51 3.61 -40.59
C ARG A 255 9.80 3.85 -41.38
N ASP A 256 9.69 4.04 -42.69
CA ASP A 256 10.85 4.19 -43.57
C ASP A 256 11.51 5.55 -43.36
N ALA A 257 10.72 6.62 -43.36
CA ALA A 257 11.20 7.97 -43.07
C ALA A 257 11.80 8.06 -41.67
N PHE A 258 11.18 7.40 -40.68
CA PHE A 258 11.63 7.44 -39.30
C PHE A 258 12.89 6.59 -39.04
N ALA A 259 13.05 5.47 -39.75
CA ALA A 259 14.28 4.68 -39.73
C ALA A 259 15.46 5.46 -40.31
N GLU A 260 15.26 6.24 -41.38
CA GLU A 260 16.33 7.08 -41.94
C GLU A 260 16.81 8.15 -40.96
N GLN A 261 15.88 8.71 -40.20
CA GLN A 261 16.15 9.72 -39.18
C GLN A 261 16.81 9.16 -37.92
N LEU A 262 17.02 7.85 -37.79
CA LEU A 262 17.59 7.24 -36.59
C LEU A 262 19.06 7.68 -36.39
N GLU A 263 19.38 8.19 -35.20
CA GLU A 263 20.69 8.75 -34.89
C GLU A 263 21.40 7.94 -33.81
N ILE A 264 22.74 8.05 -33.78
CA ILE A 264 23.55 7.43 -32.74
C ILE A 264 23.18 8.02 -31.38
N GLY A 265 22.84 7.15 -30.44
CA GLY A 265 22.43 7.51 -29.09
C GLY A 265 20.93 7.51 -28.85
N ASP A 266 20.10 7.36 -29.88
CA ASP A 266 18.68 7.03 -29.72
C ASP A 266 18.50 5.64 -29.06
N VAL A 267 17.32 5.38 -28.50
CA VAL A 267 17.00 4.07 -27.91
C VAL A 267 15.83 3.44 -28.67
N VAL A 268 16.02 2.22 -29.16
CA VAL A 268 14.99 1.44 -29.84
C VAL A 268 14.53 0.34 -28.89
N GLU A 269 13.24 0.35 -28.54
CA GLU A 269 12.59 -0.75 -27.82
C GLU A 269 12.26 -1.86 -28.84
N ARG A 270 13.29 -2.65 -29.17
CA ARG A 270 13.17 -3.78 -30.10
C ARG A 270 12.45 -4.95 -29.43
N HIS A 271 11.87 -5.84 -30.23
CA HIS A 271 11.36 -7.12 -29.77
C HIS A 271 12.46 -7.96 -29.11
N LEU A 272 12.06 -8.85 -28.22
CA LEU A 272 12.92 -9.91 -27.71
C LEU A 272 13.41 -10.77 -28.88
N ALA A 273 14.70 -11.06 -28.94
CA ALA A 273 15.33 -11.78 -30.04
C ALA A 273 16.07 -13.04 -29.52
N ASP A 274 16.44 -13.91 -30.46
CA ASP A 274 17.25 -15.09 -30.16
C ASP A 274 18.57 -14.70 -29.47
N GLY A 275 18.90 -15.42 -28.40
CA GLY A 275 20.11 -15.19 -27.59
C GLY A 275 19.98 -14.12 -26.52
N ASP A 276 18.83 -13.45 -26.39
CA ASP A 276 18.58 -12.56 -25.26
C ASP A 276 18.46 -13.38 -23.96
N VAL A 277 19.01 -12.86 -22.86
CA VAL A 277 18.92 -13.52 -21.55
C VAL A 277 17.62 -13.14 -20.87
N VAL A 278 16.81 -14.13 -20.52
CA VAL A 278 15.55 -13.97 -19.80
C VAL A 278 15.59 -14.70 -18.46
N LEU A 279 14.88 -14.18 -17.47
CA LEU A 279 14.64 -14.89 -16.22
C LEU A 279 13.39 -15.75 -16.37
N PHE A 280 13.50 -17.02 -16.00
CA PHE A 280 12.42 -17.98 -16.09
C PHE A 280 12.16 -18.61 -14.72
N ASN A 281 10.88 -18.64 -14.31
CA ASN A 281 10.46 -18.95 -12.96
C ASN A 281 9.20 -19.83 -12.90
N ARG A 282 9.20 -20.82 -12.00
CA ARG A 282 7.99 -21.55 -11.58
C ARG A 282 7.57 -21.16 -10.17
N GLN A 283 6.31 -20.77 -10.01
CA GLN A 283 5.71 -20.52 -8.70
C GLN A 283 5.15 -21.82 -8.11
N PRO A 284 5.29 -22.06 -6.79
CA PRO A 284 5.96 -21.23 -5.78
C PRO A 284 7.49 -21.36 -5.82
N SER A 285 8.20 -20.23 -5.74
CA SER A 285 9.67 -20.18 -5.80
C SER A 285 10.28 -20.42 -4.40
N LEU A 286 10.37 -21.67 -3.97
CA LEU A 286 10.90 -22.04 -2.65
C LEU A 286 12.43 -22.14 -2.61
N HIS A 287 13.06 -22.41 -3.75
CA HIS A 287 14.50 -22.59 -3.87
C HIS A 287 15.08 -21.55 -4.82
N ARG A 288 16.39 -21.28 -4.66
CA ARG A 288 17.13 -20.43 -5.60
C ARG A 288 17.02 -20.93 -7.04
N LEU A 289 17.00 -22.25 -7.24
CA LEU A 289 16.87 -22.90 -8.55
C LEU A 289 15.48 -22.74 -9.18
N SER A 290 14.48 -22.30 -8.43
CA SER A 290 13.15 -22.02 -8.99
C SER A 290 13.14 -20.76 -9.85
N ILE A 291 14.23 -19.99 -9.89
CA ILE A 291 14.45 -18.85 -10.78
C ILE A 291 15.84 -18.99 -11.41
N MET A 292 15.90 -19.19 -12.73
CA MET A 292 17.16 -19.30 -13.47
C MET A 292 17.11 -18.43 -14.73
N ALA A 293 18.29 -18.10 -15.24
CA ALA A 293 18.44 -17.37 -16.49
C ALA A 293 18.58 -18.36 -17.66
N HIS A 294 17.94 -18.05 -18.78
CA HIS A 294 17.97 -18.84 -20.02
C HIS A 294 18.14 -17.91 -21.22
N TYR A 295 18.69 -18.45 -22.31
CA TYR A 295 18.72 -17.79 -23.59
C TYR A 295 17.38 -17.97 -24.31
N ALA A 296 16.79 -16.87 -24.75
CA ALA A 296 15.57 -16.85 -25.54
C ALA A 296 15.81 -17.49 -26.91
N ARG A 297 14.88 -18.34 -27.33
CA ARG A 297 14.79 -18.87 -28.70
C ARG A 297 13.38 -18.73 -29.22
N VAL A 298 13.16 -17.81 -30.14
CA VAL A 298 11.83 -17.47 -30.64
C VAL A 298 11.33 -18.58 -31.56
N LYS A 299 10.10 -19.05 -31.31
CA LYS A 299 9.43 -20.11 -32.06
C LYS A 299 7.99 -19.71 -32.39
N PRO A 300 7.40 -20.23 -33.48
CA PRO A 300 6.04 -19.86 -33.93
C PRO A 300 4.91 -20.44 -33.06
N TRP A 301 5.24 -21.19 -32.00
CA TRP A 301 4.27 -21.85 -31.12
C TRP A 301 3.66 -20.87 -30.09
N ARG A 302 2.80 -21.39 -29.19
CA ARG A 302 2.10 -20.60 -28.15
C ARG A 302 2.51 -20.92 -26.71
N THR A 303 3.28 -21.99 -26.49
CA THR A 303 3.74 -22.43 -25.18
C THR A 303 5.22 -22.11 -24.99
N PHE A 304 5.63 -21.93 -23.73
CA PHE A 304 7.05 -21.90 -23.39
C PHE A 304 7.61 -23.31 -23.50
N ARG A 305 8.79 -23.45 -24.08
CA ARG A 305 9.42 -24.75 -24.27
C ARG A 305 10.81 -24.78 -23.69
N PHE A 306 11.20 -25.87 -23.08
CA PHE A 306 12.56 -26.05 -22.58
C PHE A 306 12.89 -27.53 -22.49
N ASN A 307 14.17 -27.82 -22.29
CA ASN A 307 14.68 -29.17 -22.22
C ASN A 307 14.15 -29.93 -20.98
N GLU A 308 13.75 -31.19 -21.11
CA GLU A 308 13.15 -31.94 -20.00
C GLU A 308 14.11 -32.12 -18.80
N CYS A 309 15.43 -32.06 -19.01
CA CYS A 309 16.41 -32.11 -17.93
C CYS A 309 16.27 -30.95 -16.92
N VAL A 310 15.66 -29.83 -17.33
CA VAL A 310 15.46 -28.65 -16.47
C VAL A 310 14.17 -28.76 -15.64
N CYS A 311 13.32 -29.77 -15.85
CA CYS A 311 12.08 -29.93 -15.08
C CYS A 311 12.35 -30.16 -13.58
N SER A 312 13.39 -30.93 -13.24
CA SER A 312 13.75 -31.27 -11.86
C SER A 312 14.02 -30.04 -10.97
N PRO A 313 14.90 -29.08 -11.34
CA PRO A 313 15.15 -27.89 -10.51
C PRO A 313 13.92 -26.97 -10.37
N TYR A 314 13.03 -26.92 -11.37
CA TYR A 314 11.78 -26.18 -11.29
C TYR A 314 10.66 -26.94 -10.57
N ASN A 315 10.87 -28.24 -10.30
CA ASN A 315 9.83 -29.17 -9.86
C ASN A 315 8.57 -29.08 -10.76
N ALA A 316 8.79 -28.95 -12.07
CA ALA A 316 7.76 -28.76 -13.07
C ALA A 316 7.44 -30.07 -13.80
N ASP A 317 6.21 -30.20 -14.28
CA ASP A 317 5.79 -31.21 -15.24
C ASP A 317 5.03 -30.57 -16.41
N PHE A 318 4.50 -31.37 -17.33
CA PHE A 318 3.86 -30.87 -18.55
C PHE A 318 2.36 -31.19 -18.60
N ASP A 319 1.69 -31.24 -17.45
CA ASP A 319 0.27 -31.58 -17.34
C ASP A 319 -0.69 -30.38 -17.45
N GLY A 320 -0.14 -29.17 -17.60
CA GLY A 320 -0.87 -27.91 -17.58
C GLY A 320 -0.17 -26.80 -16.79
N ASP A 321 0.99 -27.10 -16.20
CA ASP A 321 1.85 -26.12 -15.52
C ASP A 321 2.09 -24.84 -16.34
N GLU A 322 2.08 -23.72 -15.62
CA GLU A 322 2.37 -22.38 -16.16
C GLU A 322 3.60 -21.79 -15.47
N MET A 323 4.47 -21.17 -16.27
CA MET A 323 5.68 -20.50 -15.80
C MET A 323 5.73 -19.04 -16.27
N ASN A 324 6.50 -18.22 -15.57
CA ASN A 324 6.73 -16.81 -15.90
C ASN A 324 8.14 -16.59 -16.46
#